data_AF-A0A7S3HZF5-F1
#
_entry.id   AF-A0A7S3HZF5-F1
#
_cell.length_a   1.000
_cell.length_b   1.000
_cell.length_c   1.000
_cell.angle_alpha   90.00
_cell.angle_beta   90.00
_cell.angle_gamma   90.00
#
_symmetry.space_group_name_H-M   'P 1'
#
loop_
_entity.id
_entity.type
_entity.pdbx_description
1 polymer ?
#
loop_
_entity_poly.entity_id
_entity_poly.type
_entity_poly.pdbx_seq_one_letter_code
_entity_poly.pdbx_strand_id
1 'polypeptide(L)'
;MGLKTGYFDSIRNVYAREGAIGFYRGCVPPFFGSVIFRSTQFSVFEAVYTRLQSESGDGVCSEIPGMGGVEYRTILAGLAGGSARSFIECPFEYAKVKRQ
;
A
#
# COMPACT_ATOMS: atom_id res chain seq x y z
N MET A 1 -22.19 20.01 -28.10
CA MET A 1 -20.92 20.71 -28.38
C MET A 1 -19.81 19.70 -28.12
N GLY A 2 -19.25 19.14 -29.19
CA GLY A 2 -18.55 17.86 -29.17
C GLY A 2 -17.15 17.91 -28.56
N LEU A 3 -16.90 17.02 -27.60
CA LEU A 3 -15.58 16.72 -27.04
C LEU A 3 -14.72 16.03 -28.11
N LYS A 4 -13.92 16.79 -28.84
CA LYS A 4 -12.69 16.31 -29.47
C LYS A 4 -11.49 17.00 -28.85
N THR A 5 -11.38 16.95 -27.53
CA THR A 5 -10.17 17.39 -26.82
C THR A 5 -9.25 16.18 -26.68
N GLY A 6 -8.28 16.04 -27.59
CA GLY A 6 -7.22 15.04 -27.44
C GLY A 6 -6.43 15.26 -26.15
N TYR A 7 -5.75 14.23 -25.65
CA TYR A 7 -4.97 14.28 -24.40
C TYR A 7 -4.07 15.54 -24.29
N PHE A 8 -3.46 15.95 -25.41
CA PHE A 8 -2.63 17.15 -25.50
C PHE A 8 -3.37 18.46 -25.26
N ASP A 9 -4.63 18.56 -25.71
CA ASP A 9 -5.46 19.76 -25.50
C ASP A 9 -5.82 19.90 -24.02
N SER A 10 -6.18 18.79 -23.36
CA SER A 10 -6.44 18.75 -21.92
C SER A 10 -5.21 19.13 -21.09
N ILE A 11 -4.03 18.59 -21.42
CA ILE A 11 -2.77 18.93 -20.73
C ILE A 11 -2.45 20.42 -20.89
N ARG A 12 -2.57 20.96 -22.11
CA ARG A 12 -2.34 22.39 -22.38
C ARG A 12 -3.30 23.29 -21.59
N ASN A 13 -4.57 22.91 -21.51
CA ASN A 13 -5.60 23.68 -20.82
C ASN A 13 -5.38 23.67 -19.29
N VAL A 14 -5.02 22.52 -18.70
CA VAL A 14 -4.69 22.41 -17.27
C VAL A 14 -3.42 23.21 -16.95
N TYR A 15 -2.37 23.10 -17.78
CA TYR A 15 -1.13 23.86 -17.57
C TYR A 15 -1.36 25.37 -17.67
N ALA A 16 -2.20 25.84 -18.60
CA ALA A 16 -2.52 27.26 -18.76
C ALA A 16 -3.39 27.82 -17.61
N ARG A 17 -4.23 27.00 -16.98
CA ARG A 17 -5.17 27.43 -15.92
C ARG A 17 -4.59 27.29 -14.51
N GLU A 18 -3.88 26.20 -14.23
CA GLU A 18 -3.43 25.83 -12.88
C GLU A 18 -1.90 25.71 -12.75
N GLY A 19 -1.17 25.78 -13.86
CA GLY A 19 0.28 25.60 -13.90
C GLY A 19 0.72 24.16 -13.62
N ALA A 20 2.03 23.95 -13.47
CA ALA A 20 2.61 22.63 -13.16
C ALA A 20 2.15 22.07 -11.79
N ILE A 21 1.82 22.94 -10.84
CA ILE A 21 1.41 22.56 -9.48
C ILE A 21 -0.03 22.02 -9.44
N GLY A 22 -0.90 22.47 -10.35
CA GLY A 22 -2.28 21.97 -10.49
C GLY A 22 -2.36 20.44 -10.67
N PHE A 23 -1.44 19.89 -11.46
CA PHE A 23 -1.34 18.44 -11.70
C PHE A 23 -1.08 17.61 -10.43
N TYR A 24 -0.44 18.20 -9.40
CA TYR A 24 -0.07 17.47 -8.18
C TYR A 24 -1.07 17.66 -7.03
N ARG A 25 -1.98 18.65 -7.07
CA ARG A 25 -2.95 18.89 -5.97
C ARG A 25 -3.89 17.70 -5.70
N GLY A 26 -4.20 16.90 -6.72
CA GLY A 26 -5.04 15.69 -6.58
C GLY A 26 -4.28 14.42 -6.20
N CYS A 27 -2.95 14.39 -6.38
CA CYS A 27 -2.11 13.20 -6.16
C CYS A 27 -1.65 13.07 -4.71
N VAL A 28 -1.67 14.16 -3.95
CA VAL A 28 -1.20 14.18 -2.55
C VAL A 28 -2.05 13.29 -1.64
N PRO A 29 -3.39 13.38 -1.59
CA PRO A 29 -4.21 12.52 -0.74
C PRO A 29 -4.04 11.01 -0.95
N PRO A 30 -4.05 10.47 -2.19
CA PRO A 30 -3.82 9.03 -2.40
C PRO A 30 -2.39 8.62 -2.07
N PHE A 31 -1.40 9.50 -2.27
CA PHE A 31 -0.02 9.23 -1.89
C PHE A 31 0.13 9.06 -0.38
N PHE A 32 -0.40 9.99 0.41
CA PHE A 32 -0.39 9.89 1.87
C PHE A 32 -1.12 8.65 2.38
N GLY A 33 -2.28 8.30 1.79
CA GLY A 33 -2.99 7.06 2.12
C GLY A 33 -2.11 5.82 1.91
N SER A 34 -1.43 5.75 0.76
CA SER A 34 -0.54 4.62 0.44
C SER A 34 0.65 4.48 1.41
N VAL A 35 1.20 5.60 1.90
CA VAL A 35 2.29 5.60 2.89
C VAL A 35 1.80 5.04 4.23
N ILE A 36 0.60 5.43 4.67
CA ILE A 36 0.01 4.94 5.92
C ILE A 36 -0.19 3.42 5.85
N PHE A 37 -0.83 2.92 4.80
CA PHE A 37 -1.08 1.48 4.65
C PHE A 37 0.21 0.66 4.61
N ARG A 38 1.23 1.17 3.90
CA ARG A 38 2.52 0.50 3.79
C ARG A 38 3.29 0.53 5.11
N SER A 39 3.22 1.65 5.85
CA SER A 39 3.83 1.79 7.17
C SER A 39 3.23 0.81 8.19
N THR A 40 1.90 0.69 8.23
CA THR A 40 1.24 -0.29 9.11
C THR A 40 1.66 -1.72 8.76
N GLN A 41 1.65 -2.06 7.47
CA GLN A 41 2.03 -3.40 7.02
C GLN A 41 3.44 -3.77 7.46
N PHE A 42 4.42 -2.86 7.28
CA PHE A 42 5.80 -3.08 7.72
C PHE A 42 5.93 -3.14 9.24
N SER A 43 5.23 -2.28 9.97
CA SER A 43 5.28 -2.24 11.44
C SER A 43 4.81 -3.55 12.06
N VAL A 44 3.70 -4.10 11.55
CA VAL A 44 3.14 -5.37 12.02
C VAL A 44 3.99 -6.55 11.56
N PHE A 45 4.49 -6.51 10.33
CA PHE A 45 5.43 -7.52 9.82
C PHE A 45 6.65 -7.62 10.74
N GLU A 46 7.32 -6.50 11.02
CA GLU A 46 8.53 -6.45 11.86
C GLU A 46 8.26 -6.93 13.29
N ALA A 47 7.14 -6.49 13.87
CA ALA A 47 6.72 -6.91 15.20
C ALA A 47 6.52 -8.43 15.27
N VAL A 48 5.80 -9.00 14.30
CA VAL A 48 5.51 -10.44 14.26
C VAL A 48 6.77 -11.24 13.93
N TYR A 49 7.60 -10.75 13.01
CA TYR A 49 8.88 -11.36 12.65
C TYR A 49 9.83 -11.47 13.85
N THR A 50 9.99 -10.37 14.62
CA THR A 50 10.82 -10.34 15.83
C THR A 50 10.27 -11.26 16.92
N ARG A 51 8.95 -11.32 17.09
CA ARG A 51 8.30 -12.19 18.08
C ARG A 51 8.46 -13.67 17.73
N LEU A 52 8.21 -14.04 16.48
CA LEU A 52 8.44 -15.39 15.98
C LEU A 52 9.91 -15.80 16.12
N GLN A 53 10.86 -14.88 15.94
CA GLN A 53 12.28 -15.15 16.18
C GLN A 53 12.61 -15.41 17.66
N SER A 54 11.96 -14.69 18.58
CA SER A 54 12.23 -14.85 20.02
C SER A 54 11.51 -16.04 20.66
N GLU A 55 10.36 -16.45 20.14
CA GLU A 55 9.49 -17.47 20.76
C GLU A 55 9.55 -18.83 20.06
N SER A 56 9.97 -18.90 18.78
CA SER A 56 9.93 -20.15 18.03
C SER A 56 11.24 -20.93 18.11
N GLY A 57 11.16 -22.18 18.56
CA GLY A 57 12.21 -23.18 18.31
C GLY A 57 12.29 -23.54 16.82
N ASP A 58 13.40 -24.17 16.41
CA ASP A 58 13.90 -24.44 15.04
C ASP A 58 12.89 -24.74 13.91
N GLY A 59 11.65 -25.17 14.21
CA GLY A 59 10.60 -25.45 13.23
C GLY A 59 10.12 -24.25 12.42
N VAL A 60 10.04 -23.04 13.00
CA VAL A 60 9.57 -21.84 12.27
C VAL A 60 10.72 -21.15 11.51
N CYS A 61 11.95 -21.34 12.00
CA CYS A 61 13.20 -20.97 11.34
C CYS A 61 13.54 -21.91 10.17
N SER A 62 12.80 -23.01 9.98
CA SER A 62 13.10 -23.94 8.91
C SER A 62 12.82 -23.29 7.54
N GLU A 63 13.82 -23.36 6.68
CA GLU A 63 13.71 -22.89 5.30
C GLU A 63 12.81 -23.84 4.51
N ILE A 64 11.91 -23.28 3.72
CA ILE A 64 11.04 -24.08 2.86
C ILE A 64 11.91 -24.62 1.71
N PRO A 65 12.04 -25.95 1.56
CA PRO A 65 12.89 -26.52 0.53
C PRO A 65 12.41 -26.11 -0.87
N GLY A 66 13.32 -25.57 -1.68
CA GLY A 66 13.03 -25.11 -3.05
C GLY A 66 12.58 -23.64 -3.17
N MET A 67 12.44 -22.91 -2.07
CA MET A 67 11.97 -21.52 -2.05
C MET A 67 13.08 -20.49 -1.79
N GLY A 68 14.35 -20.84 -2.01
CA GLY A 68 15.47 -19.88 -1.97
C GLY A 68 15.71 -19.20 -0.61
N GLY A 69 15.50 -19.94 0.50
CA GLY A 69 15.77 -19.45 1.86
C GLY A 69 14.63 -18.66 2.51
N VAL A 70 13.41 -18.74 1.96
CA VAL A 70 12.23 -18.19 2.63
C VAL A 70 11.86 -19.11 3.79
N GLU A 71 11.91 -18.54 4.99
CA GLU A 71 11.53 -19.20 6.23
C GLU A 71 10.01 -19.15 6.45
N TYR A 72 9.44 -20.14 7.15
CA TYR A 72 8.01 -20.15 7.50
C TYR A 72 7.59 -18.91 8.30
N ARG A 73 8.50 -18.32 9.10
CA ARG A 73 8.23 -17.06 9.83
C ARG A 73 7.83 -15.92 8.90
N THR A 74 8.39 -15.83 7.70
CA THR A 74 8.13 -14.74 6.75
C THR A 74 6.71 -14.83 6.19
N ILE A 75 6.20 -16.05 5.98
CA ILE A 75 4.81 -16.28 5.56
C ILE A 75 3.86 -15.85 6.67
N LEU A 76 4.11 -16.28 7.91
CA LEU A 76 3.27 -15.92 9.07
C LEU A 76 3.27 -14.40 9.32
N ALA A 77 4.44 -13.77 9.30
CA ALA A 77 4.58 -12.32 9.43
C ALA A 77 3.91 -11.57 8.27
N GLY A 78 3.99 -12.09 7.05
CA GLY A 78 3.32 -11.54 5.87
C GLY A 78 1.79 -11.60 5.99
N LEU A 79 1.24 -12.72 6.43
CA LEU A 79 -0.20 -12.88 6.67
C LEU A 79 -0.70 -11.95 7.79
N ALA A 80 0.06 -11.84 8.89
CA ALA A 80 -0.28 -10.94 9.98
C ALA A 80 -0.21 -9.46 9.57
N GLY A 81 0.84 -9.06 8.83
CA GLY A 81 0.95 -7.70 8.30
C GLY A 81 -0.13 -7.36 7.28
N GLY A 82 -0.48 -8.30 6.40
CA GLY A 82 -1.54 -8.15 5.41
C GLY A 82 -2.93 -8.00 6.06
N SER A 83 -3.25 -8.86 7.02
CA SER A 83 -4.54 -8.78 7.74
C SER A 83 -4.69 -7.48 8.54
N ALA A 84 -3.64 -7.06 9.26
CA ALA A 84 -3.66 -5.78 9.97
C ALA A 84 -3.84 -4.58 9.03
N ARG A 85 -3.19 -4.60 7.87
CA ARG A 85 -3.41 -3.61 6.82
C ARG A 85 -4.86 -3.59 6.34
N SER A 86 -5.46 -4.76 6.08
CA SER A 86 -6.86 -4.84 5.63
C SER A 86 -7.84 -4.21 6.62
N PHE A 87 -7.64 -4.36 7.93
CA PHE A 87 -8.48 -3.69 8.92
C PHE A 87 -8.45 -2.16 8.85
N ILE A 88 -7.34 -1.57 8.38
CA ILE A 88 -7.22 -0.11 8.19
C ILE A 88 -7.71 0.31 6.80
N GLU A 89 -7.44 -0.51 5.78
CA GLU A 89 -7.79 -0.23 4.39
C GLU A 89 -9.32 -0.31 4.18
N CYS A 90 -9.99 -1.32 4.74
CA CYS A 90 -11.44 -1.52 4.59
C CYS A 90 -12.31 -0.30 4.97
N PRO A 91 -12.16 0.36 6.14
CA PRO A 91 -12.95 1.54 6.46
C PRO A 91 -12.59 2.75 5.57
N PHE A 92 -11.34 2.86 5.12
CA PHE A 92 -10.91 3.94 4.24
C PHE A 92 -11.47 3.77 2.82
N GLU A 93 -11.43 2.54 2.29
CA GLU A 93 -12.05 2.19 1.01
C GLU A 93 -13.57 2.40 1.06
N TYR A 94 -14.22 2.00 2.17
CA TYR A 94 -15.64 2.26 2.36
C TYR A 94 -15.97 3.77 2.37
N ALA A 95 -15.17 4.58 3.08
CA ALA A 95 -15.33 6.03 3.10
C ALA A 95 -15.13 6.67 1.71
N LYS A 96 -14.19 6.13 0.91
CA LYS A 96 -13.95 6.56 -0.47
C LYS A 96 -15.14 6.23 -1.37
N VAL A 97 -15.66 5.00 -1.33
CA VAL A 97 -16.82 4.57 -2.14
C VAL A 97 -18.08 5.37 -1.78
N LYS A 98 -18.27 5.72 -0.51
CA LYS A 98 -19.41 6.55 -0.07
C LYS A 98 -19.31 8.02 -0.49
N ARG A 99 -18.10 8.53 -0.77
CA ARG A 99 -17.86 9.91 -1.23
C ARG A 99 -17.74 10.04 -2.75
N GLN A 100 -17.71 8.94 -3.49
CA GLN A 100 -17.89 8.91 -4.95
C GLN A 100 -19.38 8.96 -5.30
#